data_AF-A0A8I1STZ9-F1
#
_entry.id   AF-A0A8I1STZ9-F1
#
_cell.length_a   1.000
_cell.length_b   1.000
_cell.length_c   1.000
_cell.angle_alpha   90.00
_cell.angle_beta   90.00
_cell.angle_gamma   90.00
#
_symmetry.space_group_name_H-M   'P 1'
#
loop_
_entity.id
_entity.type
_entity.pdbx_description
1 polymer ?
#
loop_
_entity_poly.entity_id
_entity_poly.type
_entity_poly.pdbx_seq_one_letter_code
_entity_poly.pdbx_strand_id
1 'polypeptide(L)'
;YAFYSVGVLLYSTSDCEVSYCDIFNSSRYAVSLRGHWLGTMIPPDNGYNFAENNAFEYIRATDCLMDSGDAGIVHAATVNGSADPNGSGNINYWNQILLSGAYADPTMADPNLPNGVFLDGPDSCLYQDFANIKIAYTSGGLFRTNGNPTQTTFNVSWTGTFNESLMEYSDIGLKSDFQQAYNDRETVVTDDHSLDYSESDSSWIDTGISGLYKGDGRLHWSGSSAQYVQWRPVLPITGNYEVWVWKMLNDPSATSLASYTIYYNGGSQVVAVSQSSGTSGWVSLGTYAFVAGRSASSGFVRLSAATGDGKAVRADAVKFIASEN
;
A
#
# COMPACT_ATOMS: atom_id res chain seq x y z
N TYR A 1 -22.74 -14.36 7.52
CA TYR A 1 -21.43 -15.01 7.48
C TYR A 1 -20.52 -14.15 6.62
N ALA A 2 -19.62 -13.39 7.23
CA ALA A 2 -18.68 -12.57 6.48
C ALA A 2 -17.68 -13.51 5.80
N PHE A 3 -17.62 -13.49 4.47
CA PHE A 3 -16.56 -14.17 3.76
C PHE A 3 -15.22 -13.54 4.18
N TYR A 4 -14.31 -14.34 4.72
CA TYR A 4 -12.96 -13.91 5.01
C TYR A 4 -12.21 -13.79 3.68
N SER A 5 -12.22 -12.59 3.09
CA SER A 5 -11.28 -12.26 2.03
C SER A 5 -9.92 -11.99 2.68
N VAL A 6 -8.90 -12.70 2.21
CA VAL A 6 -7.54 -12.62 2.76
C VAL A 6 -6.53 -13.05 1.70
N GLY A 7 -5.43 -12.32 1.57
CA GLY A 7 -4.32 -12.71 0.69
C GLY A 7 -3.57 -13.93 1.23
N VAL A 8 -3.05 -13.84 2.45
CA VAL A 8 -2.38 -14.94 3.16
C VAL A 8 -3.03 -15.15 4.53
N LEU A 9 -3.48 -16.38 4.78
CA LEU A 9 -4.02 -16.80 6.07
C LEU A 9 -3.18 -17.92 6.65
N LEU A 10 -2.64 -17.68 7.84
CA LEU A 10 -2.19 -18.74 8.74
C LEU A 10 -3.28 -18.98 9.77
N TYR A 11 -3.76 -20.22 9.87
CA TYR A 11 -4.83 -20.60 10.79
C TYR A 11 -4.38 -21.74 11.69
N SER A 12 -4.09 -21.43 12.96
CA SER A 12 -3.62 -22.38 13.97
C SER A 12 -2.39 -23.19 13.52
N THR A 13 -1.50 -22.55 12.76
CA THR A 13 -0.23 -23.12 12.30
C THR A 13 0.92 -22.49 13.07
N SER A 14 1.98 -23.24 13.29
CA SER A 14 3.21 -22.76 13.95
C SER A 14 4.41 -22.99 13.06
N ASP A 15 5.54 -22.36 13.38
CA ASP A 15 6.84 -22.55 12.70
C ASP A 15 6.78 -22.29 11.17
N CYS A 16 5.87 -21.43 10.72
CA CYS A 16 5.76 -21.06 9.32
C CYS A 16 6.51 -19.77 9.01
N GLU A 17 7.05 -19.68 7.80
CA GLU A 17 7.57 -18.43 7.24
C GLU A 17 6.66 -17.96 6.10
N VAL A 18 6.24 -16.70 6.17
CA VAL A 18 5.59 -15.98 5.08
C VAL A 18 6.47 -14.79 4.77
N SER A 19 7.22 -14.87 3.67
CA SER A 19 8.19 -13.83 3.31
C SER A 19 8.12 -13.39 1.87
N TYR A 20 8.63 -12.19 1.60
CA TYR A 20 8.79 -11.63 0.26
C TYR A 20 7.50 -11.59 -0.57
N CYS A 21 6.42 -11.09 0.05
CA CYS A 21 5.10 -11.03 -0.55
C CYS A 21 4.74 -9.60 -0.95
N ASP A 22 4.21 -9.42 -2.17
CA ASP A 22 3.44 -8.23 -2.56
C ASP A 22 1.95 -8.60 -2.60
N ILE A 23 1.15 -8.00 -1.72
CA ILE A 23 -0.29 -8.26 -1.61
C ILE A 23 -1.04 -6.94 -1.80
N PHE A 24 -1.83 -6.82 -2.85
CA PHE A 24 -2.51 -5.57 -3.18
C PHE A 24 -3.94 -5.77 -3.65
N ASN A 25 -4.78 -4.74 -3.53
CA ASN A 25 -6.19 -4.75 -3.94
C ASN A 25 -7.03 -5.87 -3.26
N SER A 26 -6.75 -6.16 -1.98
CA SER A 26 -7.58 -7.09 -1.20
C SER A 26 -8.83 -6.38 -0.72
N SER A 27 -10.02 -6.99 -0.86
CA SER A 27 -11.23 -6.39 -0.31
C SER A 27 -11.17 -6.23 1.21
N ARG A 28 -10.35 -7.06 1.89
CA ARG A 28 -10.20 -7.10 3.34
C ARG A 28 -8.73 -7.28 3.73
N TYR A 29 -8.35 -8.37 4.40
CA TYR A 29 -7.01 -8.53 4.96
C TYR A 29 -5.96 -8.79 3.85
N ALA A 30 -4.76 -8.24 4.00
CA ALA A 30 -3.62 -8.71 3.21
C ALA A 30 -3.07 -9.99 3.85
N VAL A 31 -2.74 -9.91 5.15
CA VAL A 31 -2.21 -11.01 5.94
C VAL A 31 -3.03 -11.17 7.20
N SER A 32 -3.43 -12.40 7.51
CA SER A 32 -4.15 -12.71 8.73
C SER A 32 -3.51 -13.89 9.45
N LEU A 33 -3.22 -13.73 10.74
CA LEU A 33 -2.94 -14.84 11.64
C LEU A 33 -4.15 -15.06 12.54
N ARG A 34 -4.70 -16.28 12.53
CA ARG A 34 -5.83 -16.65 13.39
C ARG A 34 -5.47 -17.91 14.16
N GLY A 35 -5.58 -17.88 15.48
CA GLY A 35 -5.64 -19.13 16.26
C GLY A 35 -7.06 -19.68 16.35
N HIS A 36 -7.23 -20.85 16.95
CA HIS A 36 -8.54 -21.48 17.12
C HIS A 36 -9.19 -21.03 18.44
N TRP A 37 -10.45 -20.58 18.37
CA TRP A 37 -11.21 -20.08 19.53
C TRP A 37 -12.26 -21.08 19.99
N LEU A 38 -12.06 -21.76 21.12
CA LEU A 38 -13.01 -22.73 21.71
C LEU A 38 -13.85 -22.18 22.87
N GLY A 39 -13.91 -20.86 23.07
CA GLY A 39 -14.69 -20.24 24.16
C GLY A 39 -14.15 -20.48 25.58
N THR A 40 -13.14 -21.34 25.70
CA THR A 40 -12.11 -21.35 26.74
C THR A 40 -10.81 -21.20 25.98
N MET A 41 -9.91 -20.33 26.44
CA MET A 41 -8.54 -20.31 25.93
C MET A 41 -8.05 -21.74 25.88
N ILE A 42 -7.66 -22.25 24.71
CA ILE A 42 -7.34 -23.65 24.52
C ILE A 42 -6.32 -24.02 25.62
N PRO A 43 -6.68 -24.89 26.58
CA PRO A 43 -5.64 -25.47 27.43
C PRO A 43 -4.70 -26.18 26.46
N PRO A 44 -3.37 -25.96 26.55
CA PRO A 44 -2.39 -26.42 25.58
C PRO A 44 -2.72 -27.86 25.24
N ASP A 45 -3.05 -28.13 23.99
CA ASP A 45 -3.60 -29.40 23.54
C ASP A 45 -2.51 -30.46 23.81
N ASN A 46 -2.58 -31.13 24.97
CA ASN A 46 -1.52 -32.00 25.48
C ASN A 46 -0.08 -31.45 25.39
N GLY A 47 0.11 -30.12 25.49
CA GLY A 47 1.43 -29.48 25.40
C GLY A 47 1.85 -29.02 23.99
N TYR A 48 0.96 -29.01 23.00
CA TYR A 48 1.20 -28.36 21.71
C TYR A 48 0.60 -26.96 21.68
N ASN A 49 1.44 -25.99 21.35
CA ASN A 49 1.08 -24.61 21.09
C ASN A 49 0.86 -24.41 19.58
N PHE A 50 -0.28 -23.82 19.21
CA PHE A 50 -0.58 -23.46 17.83
C PHE A 50 -0.52 -21.94 17.65
N ALA A 51 -0.22 -21.47 16.45
CA ALA A 51 -0.01 -20.04 16.18
C ALA A 51 1.18 -19.46 16.96
N GLU A 52 2.28 -20.22 17.03
CA GLU A 52 3.55 -19.76 17.60
C GLU A 52 4.69 -19.82 16.58
N ASN A 53 5.73 -19.03 16.81
CA ASN A 53 6.98 -19.02 16.04
C ASN A 53 6.77 -18.88 14.52
N ASN A 54 5.69 -18.21 14.10
CA ASN A 54 5.53 -17.83 12.70
C ASN A 54 6.31 -16.53 12.44
N ALA A 55 6.98 -16.47 11.30
CA ALA A 55 7.70 -15.30 10.83
C ALA A 55 7.00 -14.71 9.60
N PHE A 56 6.61 -13.44 9.72
CA PHE A 56 6.05 -12.63 8.64
C PHE A 56 7.07 -11.56 8.29
N GLU A 57 7.80 -11.74 7.19
CA GLU A 57 8.98 -10.93 6.89
C GLU A 57 8.97 -10.34 5.48
N TYR A 58 9.48 -9.12 5.29
CA TYR A 58 9.64 -8.53 3.95
C TYR A 58 8.32 -8.46 3.16
N ILE A 59 7.22 -8.11 3.83
CA ILE A 59 5.89 -8.06 3.23
C ILE A 59 5.56 -6.62 2.84
N ARG A 60 5.12 -6.44 1.59
CA ARG A 60 4.47 -5.21 1.13
C ARG A 60 2.98 -5.47 0.96
N ALA A 61 2.16 -4.63 1.56
CA ALA A 61 0.73 -4.68 1.34
C ALA A 61 0.11 -3.30 1.12
N THR A 62 -0.64 -3.17 0.03
CA THR A 62 -1.23 -1.88 -0.39
C THR A 62 -2.70 -2.02 -0.79
N ASP A 63 -3.48 -0.95 -0.64
CA ASP A 63 -4.84 -0.84 -1.18
C ASP A 63 -5.75 -1.99 -0.72
N CYS A 64 -5.90 -2.12 0.59
CA CYS A 64 -6.67 -3.18 1.24
C CYS A 64 -7.83 -2.61 2.07
N LEU A 65 -8.76 -3.47 2.49
CA LEU A 65 -9.85 -3.18 3.46
C LEU A 65 -11.03 -2.32 2.95
N MET A 66 -11.29 -2.32 1.65
CA MET A 66 -12.42 -1.61 1.05
C MET A 66 -13.79 -1.96 1.67
N ASP A 67 -13.94 -3.16 2.26
CA ASP A 67 -15.23 -3.69 2.73
C ASP A 67 -15.48 -3.69 4.25
N SER A 68 -14.50 -3.33 5.09
CA SER A 68 -14.67 -3.41 6.56
C SER A 68 -13.74 -2.46 7.35
N GLY A 69 -14.31 -1.80 8.35
CA GLY A 69 -13.62 -0.93 9.30
C GLY A 69 -13.14 -1.63 10.56
N ASP A 70 -13.72 -2.78 10.91
CA ASP A 70 -13.24 -3.69 11.94
C ASP A 70 -12.13 -4.61 11.39
N ALA A 71 -11.13 -3.99 10.78
CA ALA A 71 -10.10 -4.68 10.03
C ALA A 71 -8.77 -3.89 10.01
N GLY A 72 -7.67 -4.62 9.79
CA GLY A 72 -6.35 -4.06 9.53
C GLY A 72 -5.71 -4.76 8.34
N ILE A 73 -4.79 -4.10 7.62
CA ILE A 73 -4.12 -4.67 6.44
C ILE A 73 -3.40 -5.95 6.88
N VAL A 74 -2.68 -5.83 7.98
CA VAL A 74 -2.24 -6.95 8.81
C VAL A 74 -3.23 -7.12 9.95
N HIS A 75 -3.69 -8.34 10.13
CA HIS A 75 -4.66 -8.69 11.13
C HIS A 75 -4.18 -9.89 11.94
N ALA A 76 -4.38 -9.89 13.26
CA ALA A 76 -4.24 -11.10 14.06
C ALA A 76 -5.30 -11.20 15.15
N ALA A 77 -5.77 -12.42 15.43
CA ALA A 77 -6.69 -12.67 16.52
C ALA A 77 -6.61 -14.10 17.02
N THR A 78 -7.17 -14.30 18.21
CA THR A 78 -7.38 -15.61 18.83
C THR A 78 -6.10 -16.45 18.96
N VAL A 79 -4.94 -15.78 19.11
CA VAL A 79 -3.59 -16.37 19.22
C VAL A 79 -3.25 -16.75 20.67
N ASN A 80 -3.43 -15.82 21.61
CA ASN A 80 -3.19 -16.00 23.05
C ASN A 80 -3.92 -14.89 23.85
N GLY A 81 -3.89 -14.95 25.19
CA GLY A 81 -4.80 -14.16 26.01
C GLY A 81 -4.46 -14.06 27.49
N SER A 82 -5.20 -13.23 28.22
CA SER A 82 -4.90 -12.80 29.60
C SER A 82 -5.03 -13.91 30.66
N ALA A 83 -5.79 -14.98 30.38
CA ALA A 83 -5.89 -16.14 31.28
C ALA A 83 -4.62 -17.01 31.29
N ASP A 84 -3.63 -16.64 30.47
CA ASP A 84 -2.29 -17.20 30.44
C ASP A 84 -1.25 -16.12 30.84
N PRO A 85 -1.17 -15.81 32.15
CA PRO A 85 -0.37 -14.70 32.67
C PRO A 85 1.15 -14.93 32.63
N ASN A 86 1.60 -16.13 32.22
CA ASN A 86 3.01 -16.50 32.10
C ASN A 86 3.48 -16.70 30.65
N GLY A 87 2.62 -16.42 29.65
CA GLY A 87 2.98 -16.47 28.24
C GLY A 87 3.30 -17.88 27.75
N SER A 88 2.27 -18.65 27.42
CA SER A 88 2.32 -19.96 26.75
C SER A 88 3.15 -20.00 25.47
N GLY A 89 3.77 -18.91 25.01
CA GLY A 89 4.83 -18.99 23.99
C GLY A 89 4.36 -18.75 22.57
N ASN A 90 3.06 -18.45 22.36
CA ASN A 90 2.48 -18.15 21.04
C ASN A 90 2.85 -16.74 20.55
N ILE A 91 4.16 -16.50 20.44
CA ILE A 91 4.77 -15.28 19.93
C ILE A 91 5.00 -15.49 18.44
N ASN A 92 4.65 -14.49 17.65
CA ASN A 92 4.93 -14.47 16.22
C ASN A 92 5.64 -13.17 15.87
N TYR A 93 6.48 -13.25 14.85
CA TYR A 93 7.41 -12.21 14.48
C TYR A 93 6.92 -11.53 13.20
N TRP A 94 6.86 -10.20 13.25
CA TRP A 94 6.41 -9.36 12.14
C TRP A 94 7.53 -8.36 11.86
N ASN A 95 8.26 -8.54 10.77
CA ASN A 95 9.49 -7.79 10.52
C ASN A 95 9.61 -7.27 9.08
N GLN A 96 10.18 -6.07 8.89
CA GLN A 96 10.38 -5.47 7.57
C GLN A 96 9.08 -5.43 6.75
N ILE A 97 8.04 -4.79 7.31
CA ILE A 97 6.71 -4.75 6.69
C ILE A 97 6.38 -3.32 6.27
N LEU A 98 5.87 -3.17 5.04
CA LEU A 98 5.44 -1.90 4.47
C LEU A 98 3.96 -1.96 4.12
N LEU A 99 3.16 -1.15 4.81
CA LEU A 99 1.71 -1.10 4.68
C LEU A 99 1.25 0.28 4.20
N SER A 100 0.35 0.32 3.22
CA SER A 100 -0.35 1.56 2.87
C SER A 100 -1.73 1.35 2.27
N GLY A 101 -2.50 2.42 2.15
CA GLY A 101 -3.78 2.40 1.43
C GLY A 101 -4.81 1.53 2.13
N ALA A 102 -4.98 1.75 3.44
CA ALA A 102 -6.07 1.13 4.20
C ALA A 102 -7.31 1.99 3.97
N TYR A 103 -8.10 1.67 2.95
CA TYR A 103 -9.19 2.51 2.47
C TYR A 103 -10.54 1.93 2.85
N ALA A 104 -11.42 2.76 3.40
CA ALA A 104 -12.85 2.44 3.45
C ALA A 104 -13.52 2.92 2.16
N ASP A 105 -14.15 2.02 1.41
CA ASP A 105 -15.04 2.47 0.33
C ASP A 105 -16.11 3.39 0.93
N PRO A 106 -16.48 4.52 0.29
CA PRO A 106 -17.50 5.43 0.82
C PRO A 106 -18.87 4.78 1.10
N THR A 107 -19.14 3.60 0.51
CA THR A 107 -20.36 2.81 0.72
C THR A 107 -20.24 1.76 1.83
N MET A 108 -19.06 1.60 2.43
CA MET A 108 -18.82 0.69 3.55
C MET A 108 -19.76 1.05 4.72
N ALA A 109 -20.55 0.07 5.17
CA ALA A 109 -21.57 0.26 6.20
C ALA A 109 -21.02 0.12 7.64
N ASP A 110 -19.75 -0.26 7.80
CA ASP A 110 -19.09 -0.40 9.09
C ASP A 110 -18.78 1.00 9.67
N PRO A 111 -19.16 1.30 10.92
CA PRO A 111 -18.91 2.61 11.52
C PRO A 111 -17.43 2.85 11.88
N ASN A 112 -16.60 1.81 11.93
CA ASN A 112 -15.17 1.95 12.19
C ASN A 112 -14.41 2.29 10.92
N LEU A 113 -13.19 2.81 11.07
CA LEU A 113 -12.28 3.06 9.94
C LEU A 113 -11.15 2.02 9.93
N PRO A 114 -10.78 1.49 8.74
CA PRO A 114 -9.78 0.45 8.62
C PRO A 114 -8.39 0.91 9.05
N ASN A 115 -7.64 0.02 9.68
CA ASN A 115 -6.33 0.29 10.25
C ASN A 115 -5.17 -0.30 9.42
N GLY A 116 -3.94 0.12 9.71
CA GLY A 116 -2.76 -0.55 9.15
C GLY A 116 -2.57 -1.94 9.75
N VAL A 117 -2.45 -2.01 11.08
CA VAL A 117 -2.43 -3.25 11.86
C VAL A 117 -3.63 -3.27 12.80
N PHE A 118 -4.34 -4.40 12.85
CA PHE A 118 -5.42 -4.60 13.81
C PHE A 118 -5.28 -5.94 14.54
N LEU A 119 -5.12 -5.87 15.86
CA LEU A 119 -5.11 -7.04 16.74
C LEU A 119 -6.47 -7.18 17.42
N ASP A 120 -7.25 -8.14 16.94
CA ASP A 120 -8.67 -8.32 17.26
C ASP A 120 -8.88 -9.28 18.46
N GLY A 121 -9.90 -8.93 19.25
CA GLY A 121 -10.34 -9.56 20.50
C GLY A 121 -9.72 -8.98 21.79
N PRO A 122 -10.52 -8.69 22.84
CA PRO A 122 -9.94 -8.47 24.17
C PRO A 122 -9.27 -9.77 24.59
N ASP A 123 -8.02 -9.70 25.04
CA ASP A 123 -7.29 -10.86 25.56
C ASP A 123 -7.18 -12.02 24.55
N SER A 124 -7.04 -11.70 23.26
CA SER A 124 -7.04 -12.71 22.18
C SER A 124 -5.82 -12.61 21.24
N CYS A 125 -4.97 -11.58 21.37
CA CYS A 125 -3.73 -11.47 20.59
C CYS A 125 -2.71 -10.57 21.31
N LEU A 126 -2.10 -11.12 22.35
CA LEU A 126 -1.05 -10.50 23.17
C LEU A 126 0.34 -11.02 22.73
N TYR A 127 1.40 -10.34 23.17
CA TYR A 127 2.80 -10.77 23.10
C TYR A 127 3.32 -11.08 21.68
N GLN A 128 2.83 -10.37 20.66
CA GLN A 128 3.40 -10.43 19.32
C GLN A 128 4.57 -9.45 19.22
N ASP A 129 5.58 -9.83 18.43
CA ASP A 129 6.80 -9.05 18.26
C ASP A 129 6.79 -8.34 16.91
N PHE A 130 6.72 -7.01 16.94
CA PHE A 130 6.72 -6.17 15.73
C PHE A 130 8.04 -5.41 15.60
N ALA A 131 8.72 -5.54 14.47
CA ALA A 131 9.99 -4.88 14.18
C ALA A 131 9.98 -4.24 12.79
N ASN A 132 10.53 -3.03 12.64
CA ASN A 132 10.75 -2.40 11.32
C ASN A 132 9.47 -2.39 10.46
N ILE A 133 8.42 -1.73 10.95
CA ILE A 133 7.13 -1.67 10.26
C ILE A 133 6.77 -0.22 9.97
N LYS A 134 6.59 0.08 8.69
CA LYS A 134 6.08 1.37 8.23
C LYS A 134 4.67 1.24 7.72
N ILE A 135 3.81 2.09 8.26
CA ILE A 135 2.41 2.21 7.89
C ILE A 135 2.16 3.66 7.49
N ALA A 136 1.53 3.88 6.33
CA ALA A 136 1.10 5.18 5.85
C ALA A 136 -0.31 5.11 5.24
N TYR A 137 -0.98 6.24 5.08
CA TYR A 137 -2.24 6.36 4.33
C TYR A 137 -3.33 5.36 4.77
N THR A 138 -3.72 5.43 6.05
CA THR A 138 -4.82 4.65 6.62
C THR A 138 -6.03 5.57 6.86
N SER A 139 -7.24 5.16 6.47
CA SER A 139 -8.46 5.91 6.84
C SER A 139 -8.66 5.94 8.35
N GLY A 140 -8.32 4.85 9.06
CA GLY A 140 -8.26 4.79 10.51
C GLY A 140 -6.87 5.12 11.07
N GLY A 141 -6.52 4.50 12.19
CA GLY A 141 -5.20 4.60 12.80
C GLY A 141 -4.18 3.60 12.23
N LEU A 142 -2.89 3.86 12.48
CA LEU A 142 -1.80 2.98 12.07
C LEU A 142 -1.86 1.60 12.77
N PHE A 143 -2.23 1.58 14.05
CA PHE A 143 -2.34 0.38 14.88
C PHE A 143 -3.60 0.46 15.75
N ARG A 144 -4.37 -0.64 15.82
CA ARG A 144 -5.55 -0.77 16.67
C ARG A 144 -5.52 -2.09 17.43
N THR A 145 -6.08 -2.09 18.63
CA THR A 145 -6.41 -3.30 19.39
C THR A 145 -7.72 -3.12 20.15
N ASN A 146 -8.40 -4.22 20.49
CA ASN A 146 -9.61 -4.24 21.32
C ASN A 146 -9.33 -4.48 22.83
N GLY A 147 -8.08 -4.31 23.32
CA GLY A 147 -7.73 -4.56 24.74
C GLY A 147 -6.35 -4.04 25.20
N ASN A 148 -5.85 -4.54 26.34
CA ASN A 148 -4.56 -4.16 26.95
C ASN A 148 -3.37 -4.72 26.12
N PRO A 149 -2.62 -3.88 25.37
CA PRO A 149 -1.69 -4.33 24.34
C PRO A 149 -0.33 -4.65 24.94
N THR A 150 -0.13 -5.86 25.44
CA THR A 150 1.25 -6.26 25.73
C THR A 150 1.89 -6.72 24.44
N GLN A 151 2.48 -5.83 23.64
CA GLN A 151 3.24 -6.18 22.43
C GLN A 151 4.68 -5.73 22.60
N THR A 152 5.64 -6.44 21.99
CA THR A 152 6.99 -5.91 21.84
C THR A 152 7.07 -5.15 20.53
N THR A 153 7.64 -3.95 20.56
CA THR A 153 7.80 -3.14 19.35
C THR A 153 9.22 -2.62 19.23
N PHE A 154 9.76 -2.66 18.01
CA PHE A 154 11.04 -2.06 17.66
C PHE A 154 10.91 -1.36 16.31
N ASN A 155 11.21 -0.06 16.23
CA ASN A 155 11.15 0.69 14.97
C ASN A 155 9.81 0.53 14.19
N VAL A 156 8.70 0.88 14.83
CA VAL A 156 7.36 0.82 14.20
C VAL A 156 6.72 2.21 14.09
N SER A 157 6.04 2.50 12.98
CA SER A 157 5.58 3.87 12.68
C SER A 157 4.51 4.42 13.63
N TRP A 158 3.82 3.56 14.39
CA TRP A 158 2.79 3.98 15.34
C TRP A 158 3.30 4.37 16.74
N THR A 159 4.61 4.33 16.99
CA THR A 159 5.21 4.69 18.30
C THR A 159 5.89 6.07 18.32
N GLY A 160 5.95 6.77 17.18
CA GLY A 160 6.58 8.09 17.07
C GLY A 160 8.12 8.08 17.12
N THR A 161 8.77 6.92 17.19
CA THR A 161 10.24 6.75 17.24
C THR A 161 10.81 6.06 15.99
N PHE A 162 10.05 6.08 14.90
CA PHE A 162 10.40 5.38 13.67
C PHE A 162 11.65 5.96 12.99
N ASN A 163 12.54 5.07 12.57
CA ASN A 163 13.79 5.37 11.89
C ASN A 163 13.82 4.68 10.52
N GLU A 164 13.69 5.49 9.48
CA GLU A 164 13.73 5.08 8.07
C GLU A 164 14.99 4.27 7.70
N SER A 165 16.13 4.54 8.34
CA SER A 165 17.40 3.88 8.00
C SER A 165 17.50 2.41 8.41
N LEU A 166 16.56 1.93 9.24
CA LEU A 166 16.48 0.53 9.67
C LEU A 166 15.57 -0.31 8.77
N MET A 167 14.89 0.31 7.80
CA MET A 167 14.06 -0.41 6.82
C MET A 167 14.91 -0.90 5.64
N GLU A 168 14.74 -2.16 5.28
CA GLU A 168 15.38 -2.81 4.14
C GLU A 168 14.49 -2.72 2.90
N TYR A 169 14.15 -1.49 2.48
CA TYR A 169 13.15 -1.24 1.43
C TYR A 169 13.37 -1.97 0.10
N SER A 170 14.62 -2.26 -0.26
CA SER A 170 14.97 -3.01 -1.47
C SER A 170 14.48 -4.45 -1.45
N ASP A 171 14.35 -5.02 -0.25
CA ASP A 171 14.10 -6.45 -0.03
C ASP A 171 12.65 -6.71 0.39
N ILE A 172 11.89 -5.67 0.77
CA ILE A 172 10.46 -5.77 1.09
C ILE A 172 9.63 -5.93 -0.18
N GLY A 173 8.83 -6.99 -0.26
CA GLY A 173 8.00 -7.34 -1.40
C GLY A 173 8.55 -8.54 -2.17
N LEU A 174 8.05 -8.79 -3.38
CA LEU A 174 8.53 -9.92 -4.18
C LEU A 174 10.00 -9.70 -4.58
N LYS A 175 10.85 -10.70 -4.30
CA LYS A 175 12.23 -10.67 -4.76
C LYS A 175 12.32 -10.71 -6.28
N SER A 176 13.33 -10.03 -6.81
CA SER A 176 13.63 -9.99 -8.25
C SER A 176 14.03 -11.36 -8.83
N ASP A 177 14.45 -12.31 -8.01
CA ASP A 177 14.82 -13.67 -8.40
C ASP A 177 13.66 -14.68 -8.33
N PHE A 178 12.48 -14.28 -7.86
CA PHE A 178 11.29 -15.12 -7.88
C PHE A 178 10.82 -15.36 -9.32
N GLN A 179 10.63 -16.63 -9.69
CA GLN A 179 10.28 -17.00 -11.07
C GLN A 179 8.95 -16.36 -11.48
N GLN A 180 9.03 -15.41 -12.41
CA GLN A 180 7.93 -14.60 -12.93
C GLN A 180 6.85 -15.35 -13.72
N ALA A 181 6.94 -16.68 -13.86
CA ALA A 181 6.21 -17.45 -14.85
C ALA A 181 4.70 -17.65 -14.58
N TYR A 182 4.07 -16.90 -13.66
CA TYR A 182 2.67 -17.18 -13.28
C TYR A 182 1.73 -15.99 -13.09
N ASN A 183 2.03 -14.81 -13.63
CA ASN A 183 0.99 -13.82 -13.92
C ASN A 183 1.58 -12.68 -14.74
N ASP A 184 0.75 -12.09 -15.58
CA ASP A 184 0.93 -10.88 -16.39
C ASP A 184 1.35 -9.63 -15.57
N ARG A 185 2.45 -9.71 -14.79
CA ARG A 185 3.07 -8.62 -14.00
C ARG A 185 3.75 -7.57 -14.88
N GLU A 186 3.28 -7.45 -16.12
CA GLU A 186 3.68 -6.39 -17.03
C GLU A 186 3.09 -5.05 -16.59
N THR A 187 1.99 -5.06 -15.83
CA THR A 187 1.29 -3.83 -15.43
C THR A 187 1.60 -3.42 -13.98
N VAL A 188 2.17 -2.22 -13.80
CA VAL A 188 2.32 -1.53 -12.51
C VAL A 188 1.45 -0.26 -12.53
N VAL A 189 0.60 -0.07 -11.53
CA VAL A 189 -0.20 1.15 -11.36
C VAL A 189 0.22 1.84 -10.08
N THR A 190 0.50 3.13 -10.16
CA THR A 190 0.78 3.99 -9.02
C THR A 190 -0.29 5.08 -8.97
N ASP A 191 -1.03 5.11 -7.88
CA ASP A 191 -2.11 6.08 -7.66
C ASP A 191 -1.63 7.29 -6.87
N ASP A 192 -2.40 8.38 -6.86
CA ASP A 192 -2.21 9.37 -5.80
C ASP A 192 -2.48 8.73 -4.42
N HIS A 193 -1.86 9.28 -3.38
CA HIS A 193 -1.83 8.67 -2.03
C HIS A 193 -1.21 7.25 -1.90
N SER A 194 -0.57 6.72 -2.95
CA SER A 194 0.29 5.54 -2.84
C SER A 194 1.68 5.87 -2.28
N LEU A 195 2.41 4.87 -1.75
CA LEU A 195 3.79 5.03 -1.27
C LEU A 195 4.81 5.40 -2.36
N ASP A 196 4.46 5.14 -3.60
CA ASP A 196 5.25 5.46 -4.79
C ASP A 196 4.92 6.88 -5.32
N TYR A 197 3.95 7.58 -4.71
CA TYR A 197 3.55 8.95 -5.03
C TYR A 197 4.17 9.97 -4.06
N SER A 198 4.50 11.16 -4.56
CA SER A 198 5.02 12.25 -3.73
C SER A 198 4.70 13.63 -4.33
N GLU A 199 4.54 14.61 -3.45
CA GLU A 199 4.29 16.02 -3.79
C GLU A 199 5.52 16.86 -3.42
N SER A 200 5.83 17.87 -4.22
CA SER A 200 6.96 18.77 -3.96
C SER A 200 6.79 19.61 -2.69
N ASP A 201 5.54 19.89 -2.32
CA ASP A 201 5.14 20.68 -1.16
C ASP A 201 3.68 20.37 -0.78
N SER A 202 3.15 21.07 0.23
CA SER A 202 1.80 20.89 0.76
C SER A 202 0.72 21.73 0.07
N SER A 203 0.99 22.33 -1.09
CA SER A 203 0.05 23.21 -1.78
C SER A 203 -0.90 22.49 -2.74
N TRP A 204 -0.67 21.20 -2.96
CA TRP A 204 -1.61 20.29 -3.60
C TRP A 204 -2.75 19.97 -2.63
N ILE A 205 -3.99 19.96 -3.14
CA ILE A 205 -5.20 19.71 -2.37
C ILE A 205 -6.07 18.66 -3.07
N ASP A 206 -6.96 18.01 -2.33
CA ASP A 206 -7.87 17.03 -2.93
C ASP A 206 -8.81 17.70 -3.94
N THR A 207 -8.95 17.06 -5.10
CA THR A 207 -9.90 17.51 -6.13
C THR A 207 -11.29 16.93 -5.84
N GLY A 208 -12.32 17.76 -5.89
CA GLY A 208 -13.72 17.33 -5.70
C GLY A 208 -14.43 16.94 -6.99
N ILE A 209 -13.71 16.67 -8.09
CA ILE A 209 -14.31 16.33 -9.39
C ILE A 209 -14.62 14.83 -9.48
N SER A 210 -15.54 14.45 -10.35
CA SER A 210 -15.87 13.04 -10.57
C SER A 210 -14.99 12.38 -11.65
N GLY A 211 -15.03 11.04 -11.69
CA GLY A 211 -14.32 10.26 -12.71
C GLY A 211 -12.82 10.12 -12.44
N LEU A 212 -12.43 10.22 -11.17
CA LEU A 212 -11.09 9.93 -10.68
C LEU A 212 -10.84 8.42 -10.68
N TYR A 213 -9.58 7.99 -10.82
CA TYR A 213 -9.22 6.60 -10.59
C TYR A 213 -9.35 6.34 -9.09
N LYS A 214 -9.98 5.21 -8.71
CA LYS A 214 -10.20 4.80 -7.32
C LYS A 214 -10.88 5.80 -6.35
N GLY A 215 -11.29 6.98 -6.81
CA GLY A 215 -12.24 7.87 -6.13
C GLY A 215 -11.65 9.15 -5.56
N ASP A 216 -10.33 9.31 -5.57
CA ASP A 216 -9.59 10.49 -5.10
C ASP A 216 -8.57 10.98 -6.14
N GLY A 217 -8.01 12.17 -5.89
CA GLY A 217 -7.18 12.87 -6.86
C GLY A 217 -6.67 14.18 -6.30
N ARG A 218 -5.61 14.72 -6.89
CA ARG A 218 -4.91 15.91 -6.40
C ARG A 218 -5.03 17.06 -7.39
N LEU A 219 -5.11 18.28 -6.88
CA LEU A 219 -5.23 19.52 -7.64
C LEU A 219 -4.19 20.52 -7.17
N HIS A 220 -3.66 21.28 -8.13
CA HIS A 220 -2.86 22.46 -7.87
C HIS A 220 -3.25 23.59 -8.84
N TRP A 221 -3.49 24.79 -8.31
CA TRP A 221 -3.70 25.99 -9.14
C TRP A 221 -2.40 26.39 -9.83
N SER A 222 -2.41 26.87 -11.08
CA SER A 222 -1.18 27.19 -11.83
C SER A 222 -0.05 27.77 -10.97
N GLY A 223 1.06 27.03 -10.92
CA GLY A 223 2.24 27.34 -10.12
C GLY A 223 3.49 27.54 -10.98
N SER A 224 4.66 27.33 -10.37
CA SER A 224 5.95 27.31 -11.04
C SER A 224 6.41 25.87 -11.30
N SER A 225 7.53 25.70 -12.01
CA SER A 225 8.15 24.39 -12.24
C SER A 225 8.78 23.78 -10.98
N ALA A 226 8.87 24.53 -9.88
CA ALA A 226 9.26 24.01 -8.58
C ALA A 226 8.14 23.19 -7.93
N GLN A 227 6.88 23.40 -8.31
CA GLN A 227 5.74 22.63 -7.85
C GLN A 227 5.44 21.48 -8.80
N TYR A 228 5.42 20.26 -8.27
CA TYR A 228 5.16 19.06 -9.03
C TYR A 228 4.66 17.92 -8.14
N VAL A 229 4.09 16.92 -8.80
CA VAL A 229 3.88 15.59 -8.23
C VAL A 229 4.67 14.56 -9.00
N GLN A 230 4.93 13.42 -8.38
CA GLN A 230 5.74 12.38 -8.98
C GLN A 230 5.30 10.98 -8.57
N TRP A 231 5.18 10.10 -9.57
CA TRP A 231 4.93 8.67 -9.40
C TRP A 231 6.22 7.90 -9.72
N ARG A 232 6.77 7.22 -8.71
CA ARG A 232 8.04 6.49 -8.74
C ARG A 232 7.82 5.03 -8.35
N PRO A 233 7.32 4.18 -9.26
CA PRO A 233 7.06 2.77 -8.98
C PRO A 233 8.35 1.97 -8.70
N VAL A 234 8.16 0.77 -8.17
CA VAL A 234 9.14 -0.31 -8.28
C VAL A 234 8.81 -1.13 -9.53
N LEU A 235 9.64 -1.04 -10.58
CA LEU A 235 9.38 -1.77 -11.83
C LEU A 235 9.91 -3.22 -11.72
N PRO A 236 9.13 -4.25 -12.10
CA PRO A 236 9.53 -5.63 -11.88
C PRO A 236 10.62 -6.13 -12.84
N ILE A 237 10.73 -5.54 -14.03
CA ILE A 237 11.69 -5.96 -15.07
C ILE A 237 12.37 -4.78 -15.75
N THR A 238 13.57 -5.03 -16.27
CA THR A 238 14.25 -4.13 -17.20
C THR A 238 13.67 -4.39 -18.58
N GLY A 239 13.18 -3.34 -19.26
CA GLY A 239 12.52 -3.49 -20.55
C GLY A 239 11.81 -2.22 -20.98
N ASN A 240 11.08 -2.32 -22.09
CA ASN A 240 10.23 -1.23 -22.55
C ASN A 240 8.89 -1.27 -21.81
N TYR A 241 8.43 -0.11 -21.36
CA TYR A 241 7.09 0.06 -20.81
C TYR A 241 6.33 1.12 -21.57
N GLU A 242 5.09 0.84 -21.94
CA GLU A 242 4.12 1.86 -22.30
C GLU A 242 3.61 2.54 -21.03
N VAL A 243 3.77 3.86 -20.98
CA VAL A 243 3.39 4.68 -19.84
C VAL A 243 2.04 5.33 -20.14
N TRP A 244 1.11 5.20 -19.20
CA TRP A 244 -0.25 5.73 -19.27
C TRP A 244 -0.52 6.63 -18.07
N VAL A 245 -1.31 7.67 -18.25
CA VAL A 245 -1.81 8.53 -17.17
C VAL A 245 -3.33 8.45 -17.11
N TRP A 246 -3.90 8.48 -15.91
CA TRP A 246 -5.33 8.63 -15.76
C TRP A 246 -5.70 10.10 -15.99
N LYS A 247 -6.40 10.35 -17.09
CA LYS A 247 -7.00 11.64 -17.38
C LYS A 247 -8.40 11.65 -16.77
N MET A 248 -8.72 12.65 -15.96
CA MET A 248 -10.01 12.80 -15.29
C MET A 248 -11.06 13.48 -16.19
N LEU A 249 -12.31 13.53 -15.72
CA LEU A 249 -13.45 14.08 -16.43
C LEU A 249 -13.31 15.60 -16.64
N ASN A 250 -13.83 16.06 -17.77
CA ASN A 250 -13.88 17.46 -18.19
C ASN A 250 -14.22 18.46 -17.05
N ASP A 251 -13.29 19.35 -16.73
CA ASP A 251 -13.50 20.53 -15.90
C ASP A 251 -12.96 21.79 -16.61
N PRO A 252 -13.78 22.83 -16.87
CA PRO A 252 -13.35 24.06 -17.54
C PRO A 252 -12.18 24.80 -16.86
N SER A 253 -11.99 24.59 -15.56
CA SER A 253 -10.89 25.14 -14.77
C SER A 253 -9.55 24.44 -15.01
N ALA A 254 -9.55 23.27 -15.66
CA ALA A 254 -8.35 22.48 -15.94
C ALA A 254 -7.57 23.01 -17.14
N THR A 255 -6.24 22.89 -17.07
CA THR A 255 -5.32 23.23 -18.16
C THR A 255 -5.48 22.29 -19.35
N SER A 256 -5.24 22.81 -20.56
CA SER A 256 -5.08 21.98 -21.76
C SER A 256 -3.62 21.57 -22.00
N LEU A 257 -2.70 21.99 -21.12
CA LEU A 257 -1.25 21.89 -21.28
C LEU A 257 -0.59 21.16 -20.09
N ALA A 258 -1.25 20.18 -19.49
CA ALA A 258 -0.68 19.43 -18.36
C ALA A 258 0.59 18.70 -18.82
N SER A 259 1.73 19.07 -18.25
CA SER A 259 3.05 18.68 -18.73
C SER A 259 3.63 17.53 -17.90
N TYR A 260 3.62 16.33 -18.49
CA TYR A 260 4.19 15.12 -17.91
C TYR A 260 5.61 14.92 -18.43
N THR A 261 6.58 14.81 -17.52
CA THR A 261 7.96 14.43 -17.85
C THR A 261 8.18 12.98 -17.45
N ILE A 262 8.46 12.13 -18.42
CA ILE A 262 8.80 10.72 -18.22
C ILE A 262 10.32 10.63 -18.13
N TYR A 263 10.84 10.21 -16.98
CA TYR A 263 12.27 9.98 -16.77
C TYR A 263 12.56 8.50 -16.94
N TYR A 264 13.18 8.13 -18.04
CA TYR A 264 13.40 6.74 -18.45
C TYR A 264 14.89 6.44 -18.56
N ASN A 265 15.25 5.19 -18.83
CA ASN A 265 16.63 4.79 -19.04
C ASN A 265 17.16 5.37 -20.37
N GLY A 266 18.07 6.34 -20.28
CA GLY A 266 18.64 7.03 -21.44
C GLY A 266 18.22 8.49 -21.60
N GLY A 267 17.30 9.00 -20.78
CA GLY A 267 16.93 10.42 -20.80
C GLY A 267 15.56 10.72 -20.19
N SER A 268 14.95 11.81 -20.66
CA SER A 268 13.58 12.14 -20.33
C SER A 268 12.84 12.69 -21.55
N GLN A 269 11.51 12.57 -21.54
CA GLN A 269 10.62 13.07 -22.57
C GLN A 269 9.48 13.86 -21.91
N VAL A 270 9.12 15.00 -22.49
CA VAL A 270 7.95 15.77 -22.06
C VAL A 270 6.79 15.48 -23.00
N VAL A 271 5.63 15.19 -22.42
CA VAL A 271 4.36 14.96 -23.13
C VAL A 271 3.28 15.83 -22.49
N ALA A 272 2.60 16.63 -23.32
CA ALA A 272 1.49 17.45 -22.88
C ALA A 272 0.16 16.68 -23.07
N VAL A 273 -0.67 16.67 -22.03
CA VAL A 273 -2.02 16.08 -22.06
C VAL A 273 -3.04 17.16 -21.74
N SER A 274 -4.09 17.27 -22.57
CA SER A 274 -5.19 18.19 -22.28
C SER A 274 -6.10 17.61 -21.20
N GLN A 275 -6.31 18.36 -20.11
CA GLN A 275 -7.26 18.02 -19.04
C GLN A 275 -8.58 18.80 -19.15
N SER A 276 -8.69 19.70 -20.14
CA SER A 276 -9.81 20.64 -20.26
C SER A 276 -11.00 20.13 -21.08
N SER A 277 -10.97 18.87 -21.55
CA SER A 277 -12.05 18.27 -22.37
C SER A 277 -11.95 16.74 -22.43
N GLY A 278 -13.04 16.07 -22.85
CA GLY A 278 -13.09 14.61 -23.06
C GLY A 278 -13.58 13.81 -21.85
N THR A 279 -13.54 12.48 -21.94
CA THR A 279 -13.95 11.54 -20.89
C THR A 279 -12.77 11.16 -19.99
N SER A 280 -13.08 10.65 -18.80
CA SER A 280 -12.07 10.01 -17.95
C SER A 280 -11.51 8.75 -18.60
N GLY A 281 -10.24 8.45 -18.35
CA GLY A 281 -9.62 7.19 -18.76
C GLY A 281 -8.11 7.28 -18.94
N TRP A 282 -7.52 6.13 -19.26
CA TRP A 282 -6.08 6.01 -19.53
C TRP A 282 -5.70 6.66 -20.86
N VAL A 283 -4.71 7.56 -20.81
CA VAL A 283 -4.08 8.19 -21.99
C VAL A 283 -2.61 7.78 -22.04
N SER A 284 -2.18 7.22 -23.16
CA SER A 284 -0.78 6.83 -23.36
C SER A 284 0.11 8.06 -23.52
N LEU A 285 1.24 8.05 -22.82
CA LEU A 285 2.34 8.99 -22.98
C LEU A 285 3.44 8.42 -23.90
N GLY A 286 3.30 7.19 -24.39
CA GLY A 286 4.25 6.48 -25.23
C GLY A 286 5.07 5.41 -24.49
N THR A 287 5.97 4.78 -25.23
CA THR A 287 6.79 3.64 -24.77
C THR A 287 8.23 4.05 -24.55
N TYR A 288 8.81 3.68 -23.40
CA TYR A 288 10.16 4.07 -23.00
C TYR A 288 10.90 2.90 -22.34
N ALA A 289 12.23 2.90 -22.44
CA ALA A 289 13.07 1.89 -21.80
C ALA A 289 13.25 2.17 -20.31
N PHE A 290 13.07 1.18 -19.45
CA PHE A 290 13.24 1.29 -18.00
C PHE A 290 14.13 0.16 -17.47
N VAL A 291 14.65 0.38 -16.25
CA VAL A 291 15.43 -0.60 -15.49
C VAL A 291 14.56 -1.10 -14.33
N ALA A 292 14.65 -2.40 -14.03
CA ALA A 292 13.99 -2.99 -12.87
C ALA A 292 14.38 -2.28 -11.55
N GLY A 293 13.50 -2.35 -10.56
CA GLY A 293 13.67 -1.77 -9.25
C GLY A 293 13.21 -0.31 -9.17
N ARG A 294 13.67 0.39 -8.13
CA ARG A 294 13.39 1.81 -7.87
C ARG A 294 14.65 2.64 -8.09
N SER A 295 14.52 3.76 -8.79
CA SER A 295 15.62 4.71 -9.03
C SER A 295 15.27 6.13 -8.59
N ALA A 296 16.27 6.84 -8.06
CA ALA A 296 16.12 8.24 -7.65
C ALA A 296 16.18 9.22 -8.83
N SER A 297 16.85 8.83 -9.93
CA SER A 297 17.17 9.69 -11.07
C SER A 297 16.47 9.29 -12.38
N SER A 298 15.81 8.14 -12.42
CA SER A 298 15.05 7.61 -13.57
C SER A 298 13.95 6.67 -13.06
N GLY A 299 13.08 6.15 -13.95
CA GLY A 299 12.03 5.21 -13.54
C GLY A 299 10.81 5.87 -12.92
N PHE A 300 10.49 7.12 -13.29
CA PHE A 300 9.36 7.84 -12.73
C PHE A 300 8.73 8.82 -13.73
N VAL A 301 7.48 9.20 -13.45
CA VAL A 301 6.75 10.25 -14.16
C VAL A 301 6.56 11.43 -13.22
N ARG A 302 6.77 12.65 -13.72
CA ARG A 302 6.55 13.90 -12.98
C ARG A 302 5.53 14.77 -13.72
N LEU A 303 4.55 15.29 -13.00
CA LEU A 303 3.61 16.29 -13.52
C LEU A 303 3.92 17.66 -12.91
N SER A 304 4.13 18.66 -13.76
CA SER A 304 4.43 20.04 -13.36
C SER A 304 3.16 20.85 -13.09
N ALA A 305 3.19 21.71 -12.07
CA ALA A 305 2.15 22.71 -11.83
C ALA A 305 2.28 23.97 -12.69
N ALA A 306 3.36 24.11 -13.46
CA ALA A 306 3.52 25.21 -14.42
C ALA A 306 2.71 24.94 -15.69
N THR A 307 1.45 25.38 -15.71
CA THR A 307 0.52 25.17 -16.83
C THR A 307 0.65 26.20 -17.94
N GLY A 308 1.17 27.40 -17.63
CA GLY A 308 1.38 28.49 -18.59
C GLY A 308 0.13 29.22 -19.06
N ASP A 309 -1.06 28.67 -18.79
CA ASP A 309 -2.38 29.24 -19.11
C ASP A 309 -3.15 29.75 -17.87
N GLY A 310 -2.53 29.66 -16.69
CA GLY A 310 -3.12 30.10 -15.42
C GLY A 310 -4.21 29.16 -14.88
N LYS A 311 -4.45 28.03 -15.53
CA LYS A 311 -5.47 27.05 -15.13
C LYS A 311 -4.93 26.01 -14.15
N ALA A 312 -5.84 25.32 -13.47
CA ALA A 312 -5.49 24.25 -12.54
C ALA A 312 -4.91 23.05 -13.29
N VAL A 313 -3.93 22.39 -12.68
CA VAL A 313 -3.48 21.06 -13.06
C VAL A 313 -4.03 20.05 -12.06
N ARG A 314 -4.30 18.83 -12.52
CA ARG A 314 -4.74 17.74 -11.65
C ARG A 314 -3.89 16.50 -11.84
N ALA A 315 -3.70 15.74 -10.78
CA ALA A 315 -2.94 14.51 -10.70
C ALA A 315 -3.83 13.41 -10.13
N ASP A 316 -3.59 12.18 -10.58
CA ASP A 316 -4.38 11.00 -10.22
C ASP A 316 -3.43 9.77 -10.32
N ALA A 317 -3.64 8.85 -11.26
CA ALA A 317 -2.81 7.66 -11.41
C ALA A 317 -1.87 7.62 -12.64
N VAL A 318 -0.81 6.83 -12.54
CA VAL A 318 0.10 6.45 -13.63
C VAL A 318 0.17 4.93 -13.73
N LYS A 319 0.14 4.39 -14.96
CA LYS A 319 0.24 2.95 -15.23
C LYS A 319 1.38 2.67 -16.20
N PHE A 320 2.21 1.70 -15.89
CA PHE A 320 3.31 1.20 -16.71
C PHE A 320 2.95 -0.20 -17.17
N ILE A 321 2.93 -0.46 -18.48
CA ILE A 321 2.68 -1.79 -19.05
C ILE A 321 3.94 -2.21 -19.80
N ALA A 322 4.62 -3.25 -19.32
CA ALA A 322 5.77 -3.82 -20.03
C ALA A 322 5.32 -4.28 -21.40
N SER A 323 6.09 -3.95 -22.42
CA SER A 323 5.87 -4.45 -23.77
C SER A 323 6.63 -5.76 -23.91
N GLU A 324 5.97 -6.82 -24.35
CA GLU A 324 6.66 -8.03 -24.81
C GLU A 324 7.63 -7.64 -25.94
N ASN A 325 8.89 -8.09 -25.85
CA ASN A 325 9.89 -7.90 -26.91
C ASN A 325 9.63 -8.84 -28.08
#